data_AF-A0A957JHC3-F1
#
_entry.id   AF-A0A957JHC3-F1
#
_cell.length_a   1.000
_cell.length_b   1.000
_cell.length_c   1.000
_cell.angle_alpha   90.00
_cell.angle_beta   90.00
_cell.angle_gamma   90.00
#
_symmetry.space_group_name_H-M   'P 1'
#
loop_
_entity.id
_entity.type
_entity.pdbx_description
1 polymer ?
#
loop_
_entity_poly.entity_id
_entity_poly.type
_entity_poly.pdbx_seq_one_letter_code
_entity_poly.pdbx_strand_id
1 'polypeptide(L)'
;IATHPRWRGRGLGERLLLHMLAQAASLGATLVTLEVRRSNGAALGLYHKVGFVVVGERRGYYKDTQEDALQEDALLMNLEPLQAAAVQGQLAAWQAARPGTTVIRAA
;
A
#
# COMPACT_ATOMS: atom_id res chain seq x y z
N ILE A 1 0.60 -4.14 -4.47
CA ILE A 1 -0.79 -4.61 -4.15
C ILE A 1 -1.63 -4.54 -5.42
N ALA A 2 -2.42 -5.57 -5.71
CA ALA A 2 -3.37 -5.54 -6.82
C ALA A 2 -4.74 -6.07 -6.35
N THR A 3 -5.80 -5.53 -6.93
CA THR A 3 -7.17 -6.05 -6.74
C THR A 3 -7.81 -6.22 -8.11
N HIS A 4 -8.58 -7.29 -8.26
CA HIS A 4 -9.31 -7.56 -9.48
C HIS A 4 -10.26 -6.39 -9.81
N PRO A 5 -10.38 -5.92 -11.06
CA PRO A 5 -11.14 -4.72 -11.42
C PRO A 5 -12.57 -4.67 -10.87
N ARG A 6 -13.29 -5.81 -10.92
CA ARG A 6 -14.67 -5.96 -10.39
C ARG A 6 -14.80 -5.74 -8.87
N TRP A 7 -13.69 -5.71 -8.14
CA TRP A 7 -13.66 -5.61 -6.68
C TRP A 7 -12.99 -4.33 -6.17
N ARG A 8 -12.65 -3.40 -7.07
CA ARG A 8 -12.11 -2.07 -6.72
C ARG A 8 -13.17 -1.21 -6.04
N GLY A 9 -12.73 -0.20 -5.29
CA GLY A 9 -13.63 0.72 -4.56
C GLY A 9 -14.30 0.11 -3.32
N ARG A 10 -13.97 -1.12 -2.94
CA ARG A 10 -14.58 -1.84 -1.80
C ARG A 10 -13.67 -1.94 -0.57
N GLY A 11 -12.63 -1.12 -0.48
CA GLY A 11 -11.67 -1.14 0.63
C GLY A 11 -10.73 -2.35 0.69
N LEU A 12 -10.73 -3.24 -0.31
CA LEU A 12 -9.87 -4.44 -0.30
C LEU A 12 -8.37 -4.11 -0.34
N GLY A 13 -7.98 -3.10 -1.13
CA GLY A 13 -6.58 -2.67 -1.19
C GLY A 13 -6.06 -2.19 0.18
N GLU A 14 -6.90 -1.44 0.90
CA GLU A 14 -6.60 -0.99 2.26
C GLU A 14 -6.47 -2.16 3.23
N ARG A 15 -7.41 -3.12 3.19
CA ARG A 15 -7.36 -4.31 4.04
C ARG A 15 -6.09 -5.14 3.81
N LEU A 16 -5.70 -5.34 2.55
CA LEU A 16 -4.47 -6.06 2.21
C LEU A 16 -3.23 -5.31 2.71
N LEU A 17 -3.18 -3.99 2.51
CA LEU A 17 -2.08 -3.15 2.99
C LEU A 17 -1.93 -3.22 4.51
N LEU A 18 -3.01 -2.96 5.26
CA LEU A 18 -2.99 -2.97 6.73
C LEU A 18 -2.64 -4.35 7.28
N HIS A 19 -3.05 -5.44 6.61
CA HIS A 19 -2.64 -6.79 6.99
C HIS A 19 -1.12 -6.97 6.91
N MET A 20 -0.52 -6.60 5.77
CA MET A 20 0.93 -6.72 5.57
C MET A 20 1.71 -5.82 6.52
N LEU A 21 1.24 -4.60 6.79
CA LEU A 21 1.87 -3.70 7.75
C LEU A 21 1.84 -4.25 9.17
N ALA A 22 0.70 -4.80 9.59
CA ALA A 22 0.59 -5.46 10.89
C ALA A 22 1.54 -6.66 11.01
N GLN A 23 1.65 -7.48 9.95
CA GLN A 23 2.59 -8.60 9.91
C GLN A 23 4.04 -8.10 9.98
N ALA A 24 4.42 -7.11 9.18
CA ALA A 24 5.75 -6.51 9.21
C ALA A 24 6.09 -5.93 10.59
N ALA A 25 5.15 -5.21 11.22
CA ALA A 25 5.33 -4.67 12.57
C ALA A 25 5.54 -5.78 13.60
N SER A 26 4.79 -6.89 13.51
CA SER A 26 4.94 -8.03 14.42
C SER A 26 6.28 -8.75 14.26
N LEU A 27 6.92 -8.63 13.10
CA LEU A 27 8.27 -9.14 12.82
C LEU A 27 9.38 -8.16 13.23
N GLY A 28 9.03 -7.03 13.86
CA GLY A 28 9.99 -6.03 14.30
C GLY A 28 10.46 -5.07 13.21
N ALA A 29 9.80 -5.03 12.04
CA ALA A 29 10.15 -4.05 11.02
C ALA A 29 9.91 -2.61 11.54
N THR A 30 10.80 -1.69 11.16
CA THR A 30 10.72 -0.27 11.54
C THR A 30 10.37 0.64 10.36
N LEU A 31 10.54 0.16 9.14
CA LEU A 31 10.34 0.90 7.89
C LEU A 31 9.62 0.01 6.88
N VAL A 32 8.66 0.58 6.15
CA VAL A 32 8.10 -0.02 4.94
C VAL A 32 8.26 0.96 3.79
N THR A 33 8.81 0.48 2.68
CA THR A 33 8.97 1.26 1.45
C THR A 33 8.06 0.71 0.35
N LEU A 34 7.63 1.59 -0.56
CA LEU A 34 6.92 1.20 -1.78
C LEU A 34 7.23 2.15 -2.92
N GLU A 35 6.98 1.67 -4.12
CA GLU A 35 7.01 2.50 -5.33
C GLU A 35 5.61 2.52 -5.95
N VAL A 36 5.21 3.68 -6.46
CA VAL A 36 3.89 3.87 -7.07
C VAL A 36 4.00 4.78 -8.29
N ARG A 37 3.31 4.41 -9.37
CA ARG A 37 3.11 5.25 -10.56
C ARG A 37 2.59 6.63 -10.17
N ARG A 38 3.23 7.70 -10.64
CA ARG A 38 2.85 9.09 -10.31
C ARG A 38 1.39 9.40 -10.68
N SER A 39 0.86 8.79 -11.73
CA SER A 39 -0.54 8.98 -12.15
C SER A 39 -1.56 8.19 -11.31
N ASN A 40 -1.12 7.26 -10.45
CA ASN A 40 -2.03 6.36 -9.73
C ASN A 40 -2.61 7.02 -8.47
N GLY A 41 -3.51 8.00 -8.67
CA GLY A 41 -4.15 8.77 -7.61
C GLY A 41 -4.90 7.92 -6.58
N ALA A 42 -5.50 6.81 -6.99
CA ALA A 42 -6.19 5.89 -6.08
C ALA A 42 -5.22 5.21 -5.09
N ALA A 43 -4.06 4.76 -5.58
CA ALA A 43 -3.04 4.19 -4.71
C ALA A 43 -2.37 5.25 -3.84
N LEU A 44 -2.06 6.43 -4.40
CA LEU A 44 -1.50 7.55 -3.65
C LEU A 44 -2.39 7.98 -2.48
N GLY A 45 -3.69 8.15 -2.72
CA GLY A 45 -4.65 8.49 -1.68
C GLY A 45 -4.72 7.42 -0.58
N LEU A 46 -4.68 6.14 -0.96
CA LEU A 46 -4.61 5.04 -0.01
C LEU A 46 -3.33 5.10 0.84
N TYR A 47 -2.16 5.25 0.22
CA TYR A 47 -0.89 5.25 0.94
C TYR A 47 -0.77 6.46 1.88
N HIS A 48 -1.17 7.64 1.44
CA HIS A 48 -1.23 8.83 2.31
C HIS A 48 -2.18 8.65 3.48
N LYS A 49 -3.36 8.08 3.27
CA LYS A 49 -4.32 7.77 4.36
C LYS A 49 -3.70 6.90 5.45
N VAL A 50 -2.80 5.99 5.09
CA VAL A 50 -2.13 5.08 6.02
C VAL A 50 -0.87 5.70 6.66
N GLY A 51 -0.42 6.86 6.19
CA GLY A 51 0.72 7.59 6.74
C GLY A 51 2.01 7.46 5.94
N PHE A 52 1.97 6.89 4.73
CA PHE A 52 3.13 6.93 3.84
C PHE A 52 3.40 8.37 3.36
N VAL A 53 4.67 8.70 3.25
CA VAL A 53 5.16 9.99 2.74
C VAL A 53 6.08 9.77 1.54
N VAL A 54 6.05 10.67 0.56
CA VAL A 54 6.97 10.64 -0.59
C VAL A 54 8.37 11.01 -0.11
N VAL A 55 9.36 10.17 -0.40
CA VAL A 55 10.77 10.37 -0.06
C VAL A 55 11.67 10.49 -1.28
N GLY A 56 11.13 10.23 -2.47
CA GLY A 56 11.89 10.36 -3.71
C GLY A 56 11.04 10.11 -4.96
N GLU A 57 11.65 10.36 -6.11
CA GLU A 57 11.04 10.16 -7.41
C GLU A 57 12.05 9.48 -8.35
N ARG A 58 11.60 8.47 -9.08
CA ARG A 58 12.37 7.76 -10.10
C ARG A 58 11.82 8.15 -11.47
N ARG A 59 12.57 9.01 -12.16
CA ARG A 59 12.18 9.49 -13.48
C ARG A 59 12.19 8.39 -14.52
N GLY A 60 11.13 8.31 -15.32
CA GLY A 60 10.96 7.34 -16.39
C GLY A 60 11.09 5.86 -15.97
N TYR A 61 10.72 5.56 -14.73
CA TYR A 61 10.88 4.23 -14.15
C TYR A 61 9.99 3.18 -14.83
N TYR A 62 8.73 3.54 -15.11
CA TYR A 62 7.82 2.66 -15.82
C TYR A 62 7.91 2.94 -17.31
N LYS A 63 8.29 1.91 -18.07
CA LYS A 63 8.25 1.89 -19.52
C LYS A 63 7.04 1.05 -19.92
N ASP A 64 6.06 1.66 -20.57
CA ASP A 64 5.01 0.87 -21.21
C ASP A 64 5.61 0.16 -22.44
N THR A 65 5.11 -1.02 -22.76
CA THR A 65 5.73 -1.96 -23.73
C THR A 65 5.42 -1.63 -25.20
N GLN A 66 4.94 -0.43 -25.51
CA GLN A 66 4.66 -0.01 -26.89
C GLN A 66 5.80 0.86 -27.43
N GLU A 67 6.05 0.78 -28.75
CA GLU A 67 7.18 1.43 -29.42
C GLU A 67 7.21 2.96 -29.28
N ASP A 68 6.09 3.59 -28.88
CA ASP A 68 5.94 5.03 -28.59
C ASP A 68 5.69 5.34 -27.10
N ALA A 69 6.12 4.47 -26.17
CA ALA A 69 5.74 4.58 -24.77
C ALA A 69 6.18 5.88 -24.09
N LEU A 70 5.20 6.60 -23.54
CA LEU A 70 5.42 7.60 -22.51
C LEU A 70 6.09 6.93 -21.31
N GLN A 71 7.29 7.40 -20.95
CA GLN A 71 7.93 6.99 -19.72
C GLN A 71 7.14 7.61 -18.54
N GLU A 72 6.77 6.80 -17.57
CA GLU A 72 6.08 7.29 -16.37
C GLU A 72 6.99 7.23 -15.15
N ASP A 73 6.97 8.33 -14.39
CA ASP A 73 7.70 8.45 -13.14
C ASP A 73 7.09 7.59 -12.02
N ALA A 74 7.93 7.12 -11.11
CA ALA A 74 7.50 6.47 -9.89
C ALA A 74 7.85 7.31 -8.67
N LEU A 75 6.92 7.41 -7.73
CA LEU A 75 7.18 7.98 -6.41
C LEU A 75 7.61 6.85 -5.47
N LEU A 76 8.73 7.06 -4.78
CA LEU A 76 9.18 6.23 -3.66
C LEU A 76 8.55 6.79 -2.39
N MET A 77 7.85 5.94 -1.64
CA MET A 77 7.18 6.33 -0.41
C MET A 77 7.60 5.45 0.77
N ASN A 78 7.75 6.08 1.94
CA ASN A 78 8.09 5.40 3.19
C ASN A 78 6.98 5.56 4.22
N LEU A 79 6.79 4.52 5.02
CA LEU A 79 6.11 4.58 6.32
C LEU A 79 7.17 4.29 7.40
N GLU A 80 7.63 5.34 8.07
CA GLU A 80 8.68 5.26 9.08
C GLU A 80 8.47 6.31 10.20
N PRO A 81 8.58 5.92 11.49
CA PRO A 81 8.74 4.56 11.96
C PRO A 81 7.40 3.82 11.93
N LEU A 82 7.39 2.59 11.38
CA LEU A 82 6.25 1.67 11.45
C LEU A 82 5.81 1.43 12.90
N GLN A 83 6.75 1.49 13.84
CA GLN A 83 6.53 1.28 15.28
C GLN A 83 6.02 2.54 16.01
N ALA A 84 5.79 3.67 15.32
CA ALA A 84 5.18 4.84 15.94
C ALA A 84 3.84 4.49 16.60
N ALA A 85 3.60 5.01 17.81
CA ALA A 85 2.37 4.75 18.57
C ALA A 85 1.09 5.05 17.78
N ALA A 86 1.08 6.10 16.96
CA ALA A 86 -0.05 6.43 16.10
C ALA A 86 -0.34 5.33 15.05
N VAL A 87 0.71 4.83 14.40
CA VAL A 87 0.61 3.76 13.39
C VAL A 87 0.21 2.44 14.06
N GLN A 88 0.82 2.10 15.19
CA GLN A 88 0.46 0.91 15.97
C GLN A 88 -0.98 0.97 16.48
N GLY A 89 -1.44 2.14 16.95
CA GLY A 89 -2.82 2.36 17.37
C GLY A 89 -3.82 2.14 16.23
N GLN A 90 -3.52 2.65 15.03
CA GLN A 90 -4.34 2.41 13.83
C GLN A 90 -4.38 0.92 13.44
N LEU A 91 -3.23 0.23 13.47
CA LEU A 91 -3.15 -1.20 13.17
C LEU A 91 -3.92 -2.05 14.20
N ALA A 92 -3.79 -1.73 15.49
CA ALA A 92 -4.50 -2.41 16.57
C ALA A 92 -6.01 -2.20 16.46
N ALA A 93 -6.47 -0.97 16.22
CA ALA A 93 -7.89 -0.67 16.01
C ALA A 93 -8.45 -1.45 14.82
N TRP A 94 -7.69 -1.54 13.73
CA TRP A 94 -8.09 -2.32 12.56
C TRP A 94 -8.13 -3.83 12.84
N GLN A 95 -7.17 -4.38 13.59
CA GLN A 95 -7.17 -5.79 13.99
C GLN A 95 -8.37 -6.14 14.88
N ALA A 96 -8.70 -5.25 15.83
CA ALA A 96 -9.85 -5.42 16.72
C ALA A 96 -11.19 -5.33 15.97
N ALA A 97 -11.27 -4.50 14.92
CA ALA A 97 -12.49 -4.29 14.14
C ALA A 97 -12.76 -5.39 13.08
N ARG A 98 -11.98 -6.48 13.03
CA ARG A 98 -12.11 -7.53 11.99
C ARG A 98 -13.44 -8.31 12.11
N PRO A 99 -14.38 -8.16 11.15
CA PRO A 99 -15.53 -9.05 11.07
C PRO A 99 -15.14 -10.30 10.27
N GLY A 100 -14.90 -11.41 10.96
CA GLY A 100 -14.75 -12.74 10.36
C GLY A 100 -13.45 -13.00 9.59
N THR A 101 -13.04 -14.27 9.58
CA THR A 101 -11.90 -14.77 8.81
C THR A 101 -12.23 -14.73 7.32
N THR A 102 -11.44 -14.03 6.51
CA THR A 102 -11.49 -14.19 5.05
C THR A 102 -10.93 -15.56 4.70
N VAL A 103 -11.80 -16.56 4.55
CA VAL A 103 -11.41 -17.88 4.04
C VAL A 103 -11.33 -17.78 2.52
N ILE A 104 -10.11 -17.73 1.98
CA ILE A 104 -9.90 -17.89 0.53
C ILE A 104 -10.03 -19.38 0.25
N ARG A 105 -11.19 -19.82 -0.24
CA ARG A 105 -11.32 -21.14 -0.86
C ARG A 105 -10.84 -21.02 -2.30
N ALA A 106 -9.77 -21.71 -2.63
CA ALA A 106 -9.38 -21.90 -4.02
C ALA A 106 -10.49 -22.71 -4.73
N ALA A 107 -10.90 -22.26 -5.92
CA ALA A 107 -11.79 -23.00 -6.81
C ALA A 107 -11.02 -24.08 -7.55
#